data_AF-A0A7C6AEN5-F1
#
_entry.id   AF-A0A7C6AEN5-F1
#
_cell.length_a   1.000
_cell.length_b   1.000
_cell.length_c   1.000
_cell.angle_alpha   90.00
_cell.angle_beta   90.00
_cell.angle_gamma   90.00
#
_symmetry.space_group_name_H-M   'P 1'
#
loop_
_entity.id
_entity.type
_entity.pdbx_description
1 polymer ?
#
loop_
_entity_poly.entity_id
_entity_poly.type
_entity_poly.pdbx_seq_one_letter_code
_entity_poly.pdbx_strand_id
1 'polypeptide(L)'
;MNKENELRGEIKSILEAMKEPEERIIDKHGSNEYGLDLILIKFDAFGKLRAYGVQIKTGDIKCSGKPTQKIKEIIGQLTIAFGKSVYAEGKEYKLDGHYVVTDGRFLGNSEDYIRSACAGIRNLHFIDGESLNEFRFKYGHKVNQFRET
;
A
#
# COMPACT_ATOMS: atom_id res chain seq x y z
N MET A 1 -19.27 -0.43 -8.91
CA MET A 1 -18.23 -0.91 -7.97
C MET A 1 -17.23 0.23 -7.79
N ASN A 2 -16.71 0.46 -6.59
CA ASN A 2 -15.78 1.57 -6.32
C ASN A 2 -14.47 1.32 -7.08
N LYS A 3 -13.99 2.27 -7.90
CA LYS A 3 -12.74 2.14 -8.67
C LYS A 3 -11.53 1.83 -7.78
N GLU A 4 -11.52 2.34 -6.56
CA GLU A 4 -10.47 2.05 -5.57
C GLU A 4 -10.48 0.56 -5.15
N ASN A 5 -11.66 -0.05 -5.03
CA ASN A 5 -11.79 -1.48 -4.73
C ASN A 5 -11.34 -2.36 -5.89
N GLU A 6 -11.62 -1.95 -7.13
CA GLU A 6 -11.14 -2.65 -8.33
C GLU A 6 -9.61 -2.63 -8.39
N LEU A 7 -9.01 -1.44 -8.21
CA LEU A 7 -7.56 -1.26 -8.19
C LEU A 7 -6.91 -2.07 -7.06
N ARG A 8 -7.49 -2.05 -5.86
CA ARG A 8 -7.03 -2.85 -4.72
C ARG A 8 -7.09 -4.34 -5.00
N GLY A 9 -8.20 -4.83 -5.57
CA GLY A 9 -8.38 -6.23 -5.93
C GLY A 9 -7.36 -6.72 -6.97
N GLU A 10 -7.07 -5.89 -7.97
CA GLU A 10 -6.04 -6.14 -8.97
C GLU A 10 -4.65 -6.25 -8.34
N ILE A 11 -4.24 -5.22 -7.59
CA ILE A 11 -2.92 -5.18 -6.92
C ILE A 11 -2.75 -6.38 -5.99
N LYS A 12 -3.76 -6.68 -5.16
CA LYS A 12 -3.77 -7.84 -4.27
C LYS A 12 -3.57 -9.13 -5.06
N SER A 13 -4.26 -9.32 -6.18
CA SER A 13 -4.18 -10.56 -6.95
C SER A 13 -2.77 -10.80 -7.50
N ILE A 14 -2.11 -9.74 -7.98
CA ILE A 14 -0.71 -9.84 -8.45
C ILE A 14 0.23 -10.12 -7.28
N LEU A 15 0.02 -9.46 -6.14
CA LEU A 15 0.84 -9.67 -4.93
C LEU A 15 0.71 -11.09 -4.37
N GLU A 16 -0.50 -11.66 -4.40
CA GLU A 16 -0.75 -13.05 -3.99
C GLU A 16 -0.07 -14.05 -4.94
N ALA A 17 -0.12 -13.79 -6.25
CA ALA A 17 0.53 -14.65 -7.24
C ALA A 17 2.07 -14.61 -7.21
N MET A 18 2.66 -13.62 -6.54
CA MET A 18 4.12 -13.46 -6.45
C MET A 18 4.72 -13.77 -5.08
N LYS A 19 3.88 -14.01 -4.06
CA LYS A 19 4.35 -14.14 -2.68
C LYS A 19 5.06 -15.48 -2.47
N GLU A 20 6.03 -15.50 -1.56
CA GLU A 20 6.60 -16.77 -1.08
C GLU A 20 5.63 -17.46 -0.09
N PRO A 21 5.74 -18.78 0.13
CA PRO A 21 4.81 -19.54 0.97
C PRO A 21 4.63 -19.00 2.40
N GLU A 22 5.65 -18.37 2.99
CA GLU A 22 5.63 -17.77 4.32
C GLU A 22 5.14 -16.31 4.33
N GLU A 23 5.02 -15.67 3.17
CA GLU A 23 4.55 -14.30 3.05
C GLU A 23 3.02 -14.22 3.12
N ARG A 24 2.49 -13.10 3.58
CA ARG A 24 1.04 -12.87 3.72
C ARG A 24 0.64 -11.55 3.10
N ILE A 25 -0.48 -11.56 2.38
CA ILE A 25 -1.17 -10.37 1.91
C ILE A 25 -2.51 -10.33 2.65
N ILE A 26 -2.63 -9.42 3.61
CA ILE A 26 -3.83 -9.30 4.44
C ILE A 26 -4.68 -8.19 3.85
N ASP A 27 -5.88 -8.56 3.42
CA ASP A 27 -6.90 -7.62 2.97
C ASP A 27 -7.60 -6.99 4.17
N LYS A 28 -7.59 -5.66 4.25
CA LYS A 28 -8.18 -4.95 5.38
C LYS A 28 -9.54 -4.34 5.06
N HIS A 29 -10.11 -4.62 3.89
CA HIS A 29 -11.35 -4.00 3.45
C HIS A 29 -12.54 -4.26 4.41
N GLY A 30 -13.17 -3.21 4.97
CA GLY A 30 -14.31 -3.30 5.89
C GLY A 30 -14.38 -2.24 7.02
N SER A 31 -15.30 -2.41 7.97
CA SER A 31 -15.62 -1.44 9.05
C SER A 31 -14.52 -1.24 10.11
N ASN A 32 -13.42 -1.99 10.03
CA ASN A 32 -12.23 -1.86 10.89
C ASN A 32 -10.97 -1.50 10.08
N GLU A 33 -11.14 -0.83 8.94
CA GLU A 33 -10.06 -0.23 8.16
C GLU A 33 -9.38 0.88 8.99
N TYR A 34 -8.26 0.55 9.64
CA TYR A 34 -7.38 1.52 10.29
C TYR A 34 -6.61 2.38 9.26
N GLY A 35 -7.27 2.77 8.16
CA GLY A 35 -6.67 3.53 7.07
C GLY A 35 -5.66 2.74 6.23
N LEU A 36 -5.80 1.42 6.12
CA LEU A 36 -4.98 0.59 5.24
C LEU A 36 -5.89 -0.28 4.38
N ASP A 37 -5.55 -0.38 3.10
CA ASP A 37 -6.23 -1.27 2.16
C ASP A 37 -5.68 -2.68 2.22
N LEU A 38 -4.34 -2.80 2.28
CA LEU A 38 -3.63 -4.06 2.38
C LEU A 38 -2.52 -3.98 3.43
N ILE A 39 -2.13 -5.14 3.95
CA ILE A 39 -0.89 -5.30 4.72
C ILE A 39 -0.06 -6.40 4.08
N LEU A 40 1.21 -6.11 3.83
CA LEU A 40 2.16 -7.03 3.26
C LEU A 40 3.08 -7.52 4.37
N ILE A 41 3.11 -8.82 4.63
CA ILE A 41 4.12 -9.45 5.47
C ILE A 41 5.06 -10.18 4.52
N LYS A 42 6.27 -9.63 4.34
CA LYS A 42 7.24 -10.06 3.32
C LYS A 42 8.64 -10.19 3.86
N PHE A 43 9.47 -11.00 3.22
CA PHE A 43 10.87 -11.12 3.60
C PHE A 43 11.66 -9.85 3.26
N ASP A 44 12.50 -9.40 4.19
CA ASP A 44 13.58 -8.46 3.89
C ASP A 44 14.80 -9.18 3.30
N ALA A 45 15.82 -8.41 2.91
CA ALA A 45 17.04 -8.93 2.31
C ALA A 45 17.83 -9.90 3.23
N PHE A 46 17.50 -10.00 4.52
CA PHE A 46 18.11 -10.91 5.48
C PHE A 46 17.18 -12.09 5.84
N GLY A 47 16.09 -12.29 5.10
CA GLY A 47 15.14 -13.36 5.33
C GLY A 47 14.28 -13.17 6.59
N LYS A 48 14.08 -11.93 7.06
CA LYS A 48 13.15 -11.63 8.16
C LYS A 48 11.83 -11.12 7.62
N LEU A 49 10.71 -11.65 8.11
CA LEU A 49 9.39 -11.13 7.79
C LEU A 49 9.19 -9.73 8.40
N ARG A 50 8.85 -8.78 7.54
CA ARG A 50 8.55 -7.37 7.83
C ARG A 50 7.14 -7.03 7.40
N ALA A 51 6.48 -6.14 8.13
CA ALA A 51 5.11 -5.74 7.82
C ALA A 51 5.07 -4.35 7.20
N TYR A 52 4.37 -4.20 6.07
CA TYR A 52 4.18 -2.93 5.39
C TYR A 52 2.70 -2.64 5.20
N GLY A 53 2.28 -1.43 5.57
CA GLY A 53 0.93 -0.95 5.28
C GLY A 53 0.83 -0.44 3.85
N VAL A 54 -0.31 -0.65 3.19
CA VAL A 54 -0.54 -0.13 1.84
C VAL A 54 -1.84 0.67 1.82
N GLN A 55 -1.75 1.92 1.40
CA GLN A 55 -2.90 2.76 1.09
C GLN A 55 -2.96 2.99 -0.42
N ILE A 56 -4.11 2.71 -1.01
CA ILE A 56 -4.37 2.79 -2.44
C ILE A 56 -5.34 3.96 -2.66
N LYS A 57 -5.09 4.78 -3.68
CA LYS A 57 -5.95 5.90 -4.07
C LYS A 57 -6.09 5.99 -5.58
N THR A 58 -7.29 6.30 -6.06
CA THR A 58 -7.52 6.50 -7.50
C THR A 58 -7.31 7.94 -7.95
N GLY A 59 -6.74 8.12 -9.13
CA GLY A 59 -6.43 9.39 -9.79
C GLY A 59 -5.38 10.25 -9.09
N ASP A 60 -4.98 11.33 -9.76
CA ASP A 60 -3.87 12.19 -9.32
C ASP A 60 -3.99 12.67 -7.87
N ILE A 61 -2.83 12.74 -7.21
CA ILE A 61 -2.64 13.27 -5.86
C ILE A 61 -1.85 14.57 -5.99
N LYS A 62 -2.56 15.69 -5.91
CA LYS A 62 -2.03 17.04 -6.17
C LYS A 62 -1.95 17.90 -4.93
N CYS A 63 -0.85 18.64 -4.80
CA CYS A 63 -0.66 19.71 -3.81
C CYS A 63 -0.09 20.96 -4.47
N SER A 64 -0.86 22.05 -4.46
CA SER A 64 -0.46 23.37 -4.96
C SER A 64 -0.64 24.42 -3.86
N GLY A 65 0.22 24.36 -2.84
CA GLY A 65 0.29 25.31 -1.72
C GLY A 65 -0.62 25.00 -0.52
N LYS A 66 -1.71 24.25 -0.71
CA LYS A 66 -2.54 23.73 0.39
C LYS A 66 -2.87 22.25 0.15
N PRO A 67 -2.93 21.42 1.21
CA PRO A 67 -3.29 20.01 1.07
C PRO A 67 -4.74 19.87 0.62
N THR A 68 -4.94 19.07 -0.42
CA THR A 68 -6.28 18.65 -0.84
C THR A 68 -6.89 17.71 0.20
N GLN A 69 -8.21 17.50 0.13
CA GLN A 69 -8.90 16.56 1.00
C GLN A 69 -8.29 15.15 0.92
N LYS A 70 -7.94 14.69 -0.29
CA LYS A 70 -7.26 13.41 -0.52
C LYS A 70 -5.92 13.31 0.23
N ILE A 71 -5.12 14.38 0.24
CA ILE A 71 -3.84 14.40 1.00
C ILE A 71 -4.10 14.33 2.51
N LYS A 72 -5.09 15.07 3.01
CA LYS A 72 -5.45 15.02 4.44
C LYS A 72 -5.91 13.63 4.86
N GLU A 73 -6.70 12.97 4.02
CA GLU A 73 -7.13 11.59 4.23
C GLU A 73 -5.93 10.63 4.28
N ILE A 74 -5.03 10.69 3.31
CA ILE A 74 -3.80 9.87 3.29
C ILE A 74 -3.00 10.08 4.59
N ILE A 75 -2.76 11.32 5.00
CA ILE A 75 -2.00 11.63 6.22
C ILE A 75 -2.70 11.08 7.47
N GLY A 76 -4.03 11.25 7.57
CA GLY A 76 -4.82 10.73 8.69
C GLY A 76 -4.76 9.20 8.76
N GLN A 77 -4.92 8.53 7.62
CA GLN A 77 -4.84 7.09 7.48
C GLN A 77 -3.46 6.54 7.89
N LEU A 78 -2.38 7.15 7.36
CA LEU A 78 -1.00 6.78 7.72
C LEU A 78 -0.73 6.97 9.22
N THR A 79 -1.23 8.05 9.82
CA THR A 79 -1.05 8.34 11.25
C THR A 79 -1.73 7.29 12.12
N ILE A 80 -2.95 6.88 11.78
CA ILE A 80 -3.69 5.84 12.49
C ILE A 80 -2.98 4.48 12.35
N ALA A 81 -2.56 4.14 11.14
CA ALA A 81 -1.90 2.89 10.82
C ALA A 81 -0.57 2.70 11.56
N PHE A 82 0.28 3.74 11.58
CA PHE A 82 1.61 3.68 12.19
C PHE A 82 1.56 3.35 13.70
N GLY A 83 0.49 3.75 14.40
CA GLY A 83 0.33 3.47 15.83
C GLY A 83 -0.15 2.05 16.17
N LYS A 84 -0.36 1.17 15.17
CA LYS A 84 -1.02 -0.12 15.37
C LYS A 84 -0.11 -1.29 15.03
N SER A 85 -0.21 -2.33 15.86
CA SER A 85 0.35 -3.64 15.56
C SER A 85 -0.59 -4.44 14.66
N VAL A 86 -0.01 -5.28 13.83
CA VAL A 86 -0.70 -6.24 12.97
C VAL A 86 -0.48 -7.63 13.53
N TYR A 87 -1.56 -8.37 13.75
CA TYR A 87 -1.48 -9.75 14.19
C TYR A 87 -1.75 -10.68 13.01
N ALA A 88 -0.81 -11.60 12.77
CA ALA A 88 -0.94 -12.63 11.75
C ALA A 88 -0.30 -13.92 12.28
N GLU A 89 -1.04 -15.03 12.20
CA GLU A 89 -0.56 -16.37 12.59
C GLU A 89 0.01 -16.42 14.01
N GLY A 90 -0.66 -15.76 14.95
CA GLY A 90 -0.24 -15.73 16.36
C GLY A 90 1.00 -14.86 16.63
N LYS A 91 1.53 -14.16 15.62
CA LYS A 91 2.65 -13.23 15.78
C LYS A 91 2.19 -11.78 15.60
N GLU A 92 2.74 -10.92 16.47
CA GLU A 92 2.60 -9.48 16.38
C GLU A 92 3.69 -8.88 15.49
N TYR A 93 3.29 -8.00 14.59
CA TYR A 93 4.16 -7.24 13.70
C TYR A 93 3.93 -5.75 13.92
N LYS A 94 5.01 -4.98 14.03
CA LYS A 94 4.97 -3.52 13.88
C LYS A 94 5.19 -3.18 12.42
N LEU A 95 4.53 -2.15 11.92
CA LEU A 95 4.74 -1.70 10.54
C LEU A 95 6.15 -1.11 10.39
N ASP A 96 6.93 -1.70 9.50
CA ASP A 96 8.30 -1.27 9.16
C ASP A 96 8.29 -0.15 8.10
N GLY A 97 7.19 0.03 7.37
CA GLY A 97 7.01 1.07 6.36
C GLY A 97 5.59 1.11 5.79
N HIS A 98 5.34 2.10 4.93
CA HIS A 98 4.07 2.24 4.23
C HIS A 98 4.26 2.54 2.75
N TYR A 99 3.36 1.99 1.93
CA TYR A 99 3.21 2.33 0.53
C TYR A 99 1.98 3.21 0.35
N VAL A 100 2.15 4.34 -0.32
CA VAL A 100 1.06 5.15 -0.87
C VAL A 100 1.04 4.89 -2.38
N VAL A 101 -0.01 4.22 -2.84
CA VAL A 101 -0.13 3.73 -4.22
C VAL A 101 -1.26 4.48 -4.92
N THR A 102 -1.04 4.90 -6.16
CA THR A 102 -2.09 5.46 -7.00
C THR A 102 -1.96 5.02 -8.46
N ASP A 103 -3.08 4.93 -9.17
CA ASP A 103 -3.11 4.76 -10.62
C ASP A 103 -2.94 6.09 -11.38
N GLY A 104 -2.92 7.22 -10.68
CA GLY A 104 -2.61 8.55 -11.22
C GLY A 104 -1.16 8.98 -10.93
N ARG A 105 -0.91 10.28 -10.90
CA ARG A 105 0.41 10.86 -10.59
C ARG A 105 0.42 11.61 -9.26
N PHE A 106 1.58 11.65 -8.61
CA PHE A 106 1.85 12.64 -7.58
C PHE A 106 2.28 13.95 -8.25
N LEU A 107 1.48 15.02 -8.08
CA LEU A 107 1.67 16.30 -8.75
C LEU A 107 1.98 17.44 -7.78
N GLY A 108 2.85 18.35 -8.22
CA GLY A 108 3.35 19.46 -7.40
C GLY A 108 4.18 18.93 -6.22
N ASN A 109 3.98 19.49 -5.04
CA ASN A 109 4.75 19.11 -3.84
C ASN A 109 3.99 18.08 -2.98
N SER A 110 3.19 17.19 -3.59
CA SER A 110 2.31 16.30 -2.82
C SER A 110 3.07 15.26 -2.01
N GLU A 111 4.09 14.62 -2.59
CA GLU A 111 4.95 13.68 -1.86
C GLU A 111 5.68 14.37 -0.70
N ASP A 112 6.34 15.49 -0.97
CA ASP A 112 7.08 16.26 0.03
C ASP A 112 6.17 16.70 1.18
N TYR A 113 4.95 17.13 0.85
CA TYR A 113 3.96 17.51 1.86
C TYR A 113 3.58 16.31 2.73
N ILE A 114 3.27 15.15 2.13
CA ILE A 114 2.91 13.93 2.87
C ILE A 114 4.09 13.48 3.75
N ARG A 115 5.30 13.42 3.21
CA ARG A 115 6.52 13.06 3.96
C ARG A 115 6.75 13.99 5.14
N SER A 116 6.63 15.30 4.92
CA SER A 116 6.84 16.30 5.97
C SER A 116 5.78 16.21 7.06
N ALA A 117 4.50 16.03 6.69
CA ALA A 117 3.42 15.85 7.66
C ALA A 117 3.53 14.54 8.46
N CYS A 118 4.17 13.52 7.86
CA CYS A 118 4.38 12.21 8.44
C CYS A 118 5.83 11.96 8.85
N ALA A 119 6.58 12.99 9.27
CA ALA A 119 8.01 12.87 9.57
C ALA A 119 8.38 11.80 10.63
N GLY A 120 7.44 11.41 11.48
CA GLY A 120 7.61 10.31 12.44
C GLY A 120 7.40 8.90 11.87
N ILE A 121 6.80 8.79 10.69
CA ILE A 121 6.55 7.52 10.00
C ILE A 121 7.76 7.18 9.14
N ARG A 122 8.42 6.07 9.48
CA ARG A 122 9.60 5.59 8.75
C ARG A 122 9.19 4.94 7.44
N ASN A 123 10.07 5.00 6.44
CA ASN A 123 9.95 4.24 5.18
C ASN A 123 8.61 4.44 4.46
N LEU A 124 8.34 5.68 4.06
CA LEU A 124 7.25 6.01 3.16
C LEU A 124 7.69 5.82 1.70
N HIS A 125 7.01 4.94 1.00
CA HIS A 125 7.20 4.61 -0.39
C HIS A 125 6.00 5.09 -1.21
N PHE A 126 6.25 5.68 -2.37
CA PHE A 126 5.22 6.20 -3.26
C PHE A 126 5.28 5.44 -4.58
N ILE A 127 4.15 4.92 -5.02
CA ILE A 127 4.00 4.17 -6.26
C ILE A 127 2.94 4.90 -7.08
N ASP A 128 3.37 5.57 -8.14
CA ASP A 128 2.48 6.26 -9.06
C ASP A 128 2.01 5.32 -10.19
N GLY A 129 1.19 5.85 -11.08
CA GLY A 129 0.59 5.09 -12.18
C GLY A 129 1.62 4.51 -13.14
N GLU A 130 2.76 5.18 -13.35
CA GLU A 130 3.84 4.66 -14.18
C GLU A 130 4.52 3.45 -13.52
N SER A 131 4.94 3.61 -12.26
CA SER A 131 5.53 2.53 -11.46
C SER A 131 4.58 1.34 -11.28
N LEU A 132 3.28 1.64 -11.12
CA LEU A 132 2.23 0.62 -11.02
C LEU A 132 2.05 -0.13 -12.35
N ASN A 133 2.17 0.55 -13.49
CA ASN A 133 2.11 -0.09 -14.79
C ASN A 133 3.32 -0.98 -15.06
N GLU A 134 4.53 -0.59 -14.61
CA GLU A 134 5.69 -1.47 -14.65
C GLU A 134 5.48 -2.74 -13.82
N PHE A 135 4.93 -2.59 -12.60
CA PHE A 135 4.55 -3.71 -11.75
C PHE A 135 3.55 -4.65 -12.44
N ARG A 136 2.50 -4.09 -13.05
CA ARG A 136 1.50 -4.85 -13.83
C ARG A 136 2.14 -5.58 -15.00
N PHE A 137 2.97 -4.92 -15.79
CA PHE A 137 3.63 -5.53 -16.94
C PHE A 137 4.53 -6.70 -16.51
N LYS A 138 5.31 -6.49 -15.44
CA LYS A 138 6.28 -7.47 -14.96
C LYS A 138 5.63 -8.69 -14.31
N TYR A 139 4.49 -8.54 -13.62
CA TYR A 139 3.94 -9.61 -12.78
C TYR A 139 2.50 -10.00 -13.11
N GLY A 140 1.78 -9.23 -13.92
CA GLY A 140 0.37 -9.49 -14.24
C GLY A 140 0.12 -10.86 -14.87
N HIS A 141 1.06 -11.36 -15.68
CA HIS A 141 0.96 -12.70 -16.28
C HIS A 141 0.96 -13.84 -15.24
N LYS A 142 1.55 -13.63 -14.05
CA LYS A 142 1.59 -14.63 -12.98
C LYS A 142 0.21 -14.92 -12.38
N VAL A 143 -0.73 -13.98 -12.48
CA VAL A 143 -2.10 -14.16 -11.95
C VAL A 143 -2.81 -15.30 -12.67
N ASN A 144 -2.61 -15.44 -13.98
CA ASN A 144 -3.22 -16.51 -14.75
C ASN A 144 -2.61 -17.87 -14.41
N GLN A 145 -1.28 -17.94 -14.28
CA GLN A 145 -0.57 -19.16 -13.89
C GLN A 145 -0.96 -19.64 -12.48
N PHE A 146 -1.13 -18.70 -11.54
CA PHE A 146 -1.53 -19.02 -10.17
C PHE A 146 -2.96 -19.58 -10.05
N ARG A 147 -3.85 -19.25 -10.99
CA ARG A 147 -5.24 -19.77 -10.98
C ARG A 147 -5.36 -21.20 -11.51
N GLU A 148 -4.32 -21.71 -12.18
CA GLU A 148 -4.28 -23.06 -12.77
C GLU A 148 -3.67 -24.10 -11.83
N THR A 149 -3.11 -23.68 -10.70
CA THR A 149 -2.52 -24.52 -9.63
C THR A 149 -3.41 -24.62 -8.41
#